data_AF-A0A3D6BFY3-F1
#
_entry.id   AF-A0A3D6BFY3-F1
#
_cell.length_a   1.000
_cell.length_b   1.000
_cell.length_c   1.000
_cell.angle_alpha   90.00
_cell.angle_beta   90.00
_cell.angle_gamma   90.00
#
_symmetry.space_group_name_H-M   'P 1'
#
loop_
_entity.id
_entity.type
_entity.pdbx_description
1 polymer ?
#
loop_
_entity_poly.entity_id
_entity_poly.type
_entity_poly.pdbx_seq_one_letter_code
_entity_poly.pdbx_strand_id
1 'polypeptide(L)'
;MKKIGSFNLGLAFAGCFLGAGYVSGQELWQFFGSFGTKGVAGLLVAVALLFFTGIIMILLGRLTKLSEIDKIVVRRDRPLLRGAVTVLELLFLFGVGTIMSAGVGALLEQLFGLAPFIGSAVFAALVAVVSLAGFSGMVSAFSATVPVLSVVTLVFGIMSICANGLVLPQSGGGSNPLMSSWLV
;
A
#
# COMPACT_ATOMS: atom_id res chain seq x y z
N MET A 1 -13.03 1.91 25.20
CA MET A 1 -12.16 1.84 24.00
C MET A 1 -10.72 1.70 24.45
N LYS A 2 -10.00 0.65 24.03
CA LYS A 2 -8.58 0.45 24.37
C LYS A 2 -7.78 1.61 23.75
N LYS A 3 -6.99 2.35 24.54
CA LYS A 3 -6.15 3.43 24.00
C LYS A 3 -5.11 2.81 23.06
N ILE A 4 -5.22 3.08 21.77
CA ILE A 4 -4.23 2.66 20.77
C ILE A 4 -3.04 3.62 20.89
N GLY A 5 -1.84 3.06 21.10
CA GLY A 5 -0.62 3.86 21.16
C GLY A 5 -0.28 4.50 19.82
N SER A 6 0.33 5.69 19.85
CA SER A 6 0.72 6.43 18.63
C SER A 6 1.64 5.62 17.71
N PHE A 7 2.47 4.74 18.27
CA PHE A 7 3.32 3.83 17.50
C PHE A 7 2.51 2.82 16.68
N ASN A 8 1.53 2.15 17.30
CA ASN A 8 0.67 1.20 16.60
C ASN A 8 -0.19 1.89 15.53
N LEU A 9 -0.61 3.12 15.79
CA LEU A 9 -1.29 3.93 14.79
C LEU A 9 -0.37 4.28 13.60
N GLY A 10 0.90 4.59 13.87
CA GLY A 10 1.92 4.78 12.85
C GLY A 10 2.18 3.52 12.02
N LEU A 11 2.24 2.35 12.66
CA LEU A 11 2.37 1.07 11.97
C LEU A 11 1.14 0.75 11.12
N ALA A 12 -0.06 1.05 11.61
CA ALA A 12 -1.29 0.91 10.82
C ALA A 12 -1.26 1.85 9.60
N PHE A 13 -0.84 3.10 9.77
CA PHE A 13 -0.70 4.05 8.67
C PHE A 13 0.32 3.57 7.64
N ALA A 14 1.50 3.13 8.06
CA ALA A 14 2.51 2.56 7.17
C ALA A 14 1.99 1.29 6.46
N GLY A 15 1.28 0.43 7.20
CA GLY A 15 0.68 -0.80 6.70
C GLY A 15 -0.29 -0.58 5.55
N CYS A 16 -1.05 0.51 5.56
CA CYS A 16 -1.97 0.85 4.47
C CYS A 16 -1.26 1.09 3.11
N PHE A 17 0.01 1.49 3.11
CA PHE A 17 0.80 1.71 1.89
C PHE A 17 1.71 0.53 1.53
N LEU A 18 1.88 -0.42 2.47
CA LEU A 18 2.70 -1.62 2.32
C LEU A 18 1.92 -2.68 1.51
N GLY A 19 1.87 -2.49 0.19
CA GLY A 19 1.32 -3.48 -0.76
C GLY A 19 2.39 -4.45 -1.28
N ALA A 20 1.96 -5.51 -1.97
CA ALA A 20 2.85 -6.52 -2.56
C ALA A 20 3.92 -5.92 -3.51
N GLY A 21 3.54 -4.89 -4.28
CA GLY A 21 4.47 -4.15 -5.15
C GLY A 21 5.52 -3.33 -4.40
N TYR A 22 5.15 -2.80 -3.22
CA TYR A 22 6.07 -2.05 -2.35
C TYR A 22 7.05 -2.97 -1.63
N VAL A 23 6.55 -4.11 -1.11
CA VAL A 23 7.37 -5.12 -0.41
C VAL A 23 8.33 -5.84 -1.36
N SER A 24 7.87 -6.20 -2.56
CA SER A 24 8.72 -6.82 -3.57
C SER A 24 9.71 -5.84 -4.21
N GLY A 25 9.47 -4.53 -4.07
CA GLY A 25 10.29 -3.47 -4.67
C GLY A 25 10.10 -3.32 -6.18
N GLN A 26 9.24 -4.11 -6.82
CA GLN A 26 9.03 -4.11 -8.28
C GLN A 26 8.50 -2.76 -8.78
N GLU A 27 7.43 -2.26 -8.18
CA GLU A 27 6.86 -0.96 -8.53
C GLU A 27 7.84 0.17 -8.24
N LEU A 28 8.55 0.09 -7.11
CA LEU A 28 9.54 1.09 -6.73
C LEU A 28 10.71 1.14 -7.72
N TRP A 29 11.13 -0.02 -8.22
CA TRP A 29 12.14 -0.12 -9.27
C TRP A 29 11.63 0.46 -10.59
N GLN A 30 10.40 0.15 -11.00
CA GLN A 30 9.83 0.63 -12.25
C GLN A 30 9.64 2.16 -12.26
N PHE A 31 9.11 2.74 -11.18
CA PHE A 31 8.85 4.18 -11.10
C PHE A 31 10.08 5.03 -10.79
N PHE A 32 11.04 4.49 -10.04
CA PHE A 32 12.20 5.27 -9.56
C PHE A 32 13.52 4.62 -9.95
N GLY A 33 13.73 3.33 -9.64
CA GLY A 33 15.00 2.65 -9.89
C GLY A 33 15.47 2.70 -11.34
N SER A 34 14.56 2.54 -12.30
CA SER A 34 14.82 2.57 -13.75
C SER A 34 15.45 3.89 -14.24
N PHE A 35 15.19 5.00 -13.55
CA PHE A 35 15.69 6.34 -13.90
C PHE A 35 17.05 6.69 -13.28
N GLY A 36 17.71 5.73 -12.63
CA GLY A 36 19.03 5.93 -12.05
C GLY A 36 19.01 6.89 -10.85
N THR A 37 20.05 7.73 -10.73
CA THR A 37 20.20 8.71 -9.64
C THR A 37 19.08 9.76 -9.58
N LYS A 38 18.53 10.16 -10.73
CA LYS A 38 17.38 11.07 -10.79
C LYS A 38 16.12 10.43 -10.20
N GLY A 39 15.97 9.12 -10.36
CA GLY A 39 14.91 8.33 -9.75
C GLY A 39 14.94 8.37 -8.22
N VAL A 40 16.12 8.33 -7.62
CA VAL A 40 16.28 8.47 -6.15
C VAL A 40 15.78 9.82 -5.66
N ALA A 41 16.08 10.90 -6.38
CA ALA A 41 15.53 12.22 -6.05
C ALA A 41 14.00 12.25 -6.17
N GLY A 42 13.43 11.64 -7.21
CA GLY A 42 11.99 11.49 -7.38
C GLY A 42 11.33 10.71 -6.23
N LEU A 43 11.99 9.63 -5.76
CA LEU A 43 11.54 8.83 -4.62
C LEU A 43 11.49 9.69 -3.34
N LEU A 44 12.54 10.47 -3.06
CA LEU A 44 12.57 11.37 -1.90
C LEU A 44 11.44 12.41 -1.94
N VAL A 45 11.17 12.99 -3.12
CA VAL A 45 10.05 13.92 -3.31
C VAL A 45 8.71 13.22 -3.07
N ALA A 46 8.51 12.01 -3.60
CA ALA A 46 7.28 11.24 -3.38
C ALA A 46 7.06 10.93 -1.89
N VAL A 47 8.11 10.55 -1.16
CA VAL A 47 8.07 10.32 0.29
C VAL A 47 7.70 11.62 1.04
N ALA A 48 8.28 12.76 0.67
CA ALA A 48 7.95 14.05 1.28
C ALA A 48 6.48 14.45 1.04
N LEU A 49 5.98 14.26 -0.19
CA LEU A 49 4.59 14.52 -0.54
C LEU A 49 3.62 13.62 0.23
N LEU A 50 3.94 12.32 0.35
CA LEU A 50 3.15 11.36 1.11
C LEU A 50 3.10 11.75 2.59
N PHE A 51 4.25 12.11 3.17
CA PHE A 51 4.35 12.56 4.56
C PHE A 51 3.50 13.82 4.83
N PHE A 52 3.65 14.85 3.99
CA PHE A 52 2.89 16.10 4.13
C PHE A 52 1.39 15.89 3.97
N THR A 53 0.98 15.10 2.96
CA THR A 53 -0.42 14.75 2.73
C THR A 53 -1.00 13.96 3.90
N GLY A 54 -0.24 13.01 4.45
CA GLY A 54 -0.63 12.25 5.65
C GLY A 54 -0.89 13.17 6.86
N ILE A 55 -0.01 14.15 7.09
CA ILE A 55 -0.21 15.15 8.16
C ILE A 55 -1.47 15.97 7.93
N ILE A 56 -1.68 16.47 6.71
CA ILE A 56 -2.88 17.24 6.36
C ILE A 56 -4.14 16.41 6.62
N MET A 57 -4.17 15.15 6.19
CA MET A 57 -5.32 14.26 6.39
C MET A 57 -5.61 14.03 7.87
N ILE A 58 -4.59 13.77 8.69
CA ILE A 58 -4.75 13.61 10.15
C ILE A 58 -5.27 14.89 10.79
N LEU A 59 -4.71 16.04 10.41
CA LEU A 59 -5.13 17.34 10.93
C LEU A 59 -6.58 17.65 10.54
N LEU A 60 -6.94 17.41 9.28
CA LEU A 60 -8.28 17.63 8.76
C LEU A 60 -9.30 16.73 9.47
N GLY A 61 -8.98 15.45 9.66
CA GLY A 61 -9.83 14.52 10.42
C GLY A 61 -10.05 14.96 11.88
N ARG A 62 -9.02 15.52 12.53
CA ARG A 62 -9.16 16.10 13.87
C ARG A 62 -10.06 17.34 13.90
N LEU A 63 -9.98 18.20 12.88
CA LEU A 63 -10.74 19.45 12.82
C LEU A 63 -12.20 19.22 12.45
N THR A 64 -12.48 18.31 11.52
CA THR A 64 -13.85 18.06 11.04
C THR A 64 -14.63 17.10 11.93
N LYS A 65 -13.96 16.23 12.70
CA LYS A 65 -14.57 15.10 13.45
C LYS A 65 -15.46 14.20 12.59
N LEU A 66 -15.34 14.29 11.26
CA LEU A 66 -16.07 13.46 10.32
C LEU A 66 -15.35 12.13 10.22
N SER A 67 -16.07 11.03 10.46
CA SER A 67 -15.54 9.66 10.38
C SER A 67 -15.63 9.06 8.98
N GLU A 68 -16.27 9.75 8.03
CA GLU A 68 -16.56 9.24 6.70
C GLU A 68 -15.87 10.10 5.62
N ILE A 69 -15.18 9.44 4.68
CA ILE A 69 -14.35 10.08 3.65
C ILE A 69 -15.21 10.87 2.65
N ASP A 70 -16.38 10.35 2.27
CA ASP A 70 -17.35 11.01 1.38
C ASP A 70 -17.77 12.40 1.87
N LYS A 71 -17.91 12.58 3.19
CA LYS A 71 -18.23 13.87 3.83
C LYS A 71 -17.04 14.83 3.90
N ILE A 72 -15.82 14.28 3.92
CA ILE A 72 -14.58 15.08 3.85
C ILE A 72 -14.35 15.57 2.41
N VAL A 73 -14.58 14.71 1.42
CA VAL A 73 -14.40 15.03 -0.01
C VAL A 73 -15.51 15.94 -0.52
N VAL A 74 -16.78 15.67 -0.19
CA VAL A 74 -17.94 16.44 -0.64
C VAL A 74 -18.56 17.19 0.55
N ARG A 75 -17.87 18.27 0.96
CA ARG A 75 -18.28 19.13 2.08
C ARG A 75 -19.58 19.92 1.82
N ARG A 76 -20.01 20.03 0.56
CA ARG A 76 -21.24 20.74 0.14
C ARG A 76 -22.31 19.69 -0.19
N ASP A 77 -23.54 19.84 0.31
CA ASP A 77 -24.66 18.90 0.05
C ASP A 77 -25.07 18.84 -1.44
N ARG A 78 -24.30 18.08 -2.22
CA ARG A 78 -24.63 17.66 -3.57
C ARG A 78 -24.82 16.14 -3.52
N PRO A 79 -26.05 15.65 -3.32
CA PRO A 79 -26.32 14.22 -3.10
C PRO A 79 -25.85 13.35 -4.28
N LEU A 80 -25.87 13.88 -5.50
CA LEU A 80 -25.36 13.18 -6.69
C LEU A 80 -23.85 12.94 -6.63
N LEU A 81 -23.07 13.97 -6.27
CA LEU A 81 -21.61 13.88 -6.16
C LEU A 81 -21.20 12.97 -4.99
N ARG A 82 -21.92 13.04 -3.86
CA ARG A 82 -21.69 12.13 -2.73
C ARG A 82 -21.95 10.69 -3.12
N GLY A 83 -23.08 10.39 -3.77
CA GLY A 83 -23.41 9.05 -4.26
C GLY A 83 -22.38 8.52 -5.26
N ALA A 84 -21.89 9.34 -6.18
CA ALA A 84 -20.84 8.97 -7.12
C ALA A 84 -19.53 8.59 -6.41
N VAL A 85 -19.10 9.37 -5.40
CA VAL A 85 -17.91 9.07 -4.59
C VAL A 85 -18.10 7.76 -3.82
N THR A 86 -19.26 7.56 -3.17
CA THR A 86 -19.53 6.30 -2.44
C THR A 86 -19.50 5.08 -3.36
N VAL A 87 -20.10 5.15 -4.55
CA VAL A 87 -20.07 4.05 -5.52
C VAL A 87 -18.63 3.78 -5.98
N LEU A 88 -17.87 4.84 -6.24
CA LEU A 88 -16.47 4.73 -6.63
C LEU A 88 -15.65 4.06 -5.51
N GLU A 89 -15.81 4.51 -4.26
CA GLU A 89 -15.15 3.92 -3.09
C GLU A 89 -15.47 2.44 -2.93
N LEU A 90 -16.75 2.04 -3.03
CA LEU A 90 -17.16 0.64 -2.96
C LEU A 90 -16.57 -0.20 -4.10
N LEU A 91 -16.51 0.36 -5.31
CA LEU A 91 -15.91 -0.30 -6.46
C LEU A 91 -14.40 -0.51 -6.26
N PHE A 92 -13.68 0.50 -5.78
CA PHE A 92 -12.26 0.38 -5.45
C PHE A 92 -12.02 -0.64 -4.33
N LEU A 93 -12.84 -0.60 -3.27
CA LEU A 93 -12.71 -1.52 -2.15
C LEU A 93 -12.95 -2.97 -2.59
N PHE A 94 -13.95 -3.21 -3.44
CA PHE A 94 -14.20 -4.52 -4.04
C PHE A 94 -13.07 -4.95 -4.99
N GLY A 95 -12.62 -4.04 -5.86
CA GLY A 95 -11.55 -4.30 -6.83
C GLY A 95 -10.23 -4.66 -6.15
N VAL A 96 -9.78 -3.85 -5.19
CA VAL A 96 -8.55 -4.11 -4.42
C VAL A 96 -8.67 -5.42 -3.65
N GLY A 97 -9.80 -5.67 -2.97
CA GLY A 97 -10.02 -6.91 -2.24
C GLY A 97 -9.95 -8.16 -3.14
N THR A 98 -10.54 -8.08 -4.33
CA THR A 98 -10.54 -9.18 -5.31
C THR A 98 -9.15 -9.43 -5.89
N ILE A 99 -8.45 -8.37 -6.33
CA ILE A 99 -7.10 -8.47 -6.92
C ILE A 99 -6.10 -9.01 -5.87
N MET A 100 -6.16 -8.52 -4.63
CA MET A 100 -5.29 -9.00 -3.56
C MET A 100 -5.58 -10.46 -3.21
N SER A 101 -6.86 -10.88 -3.17
CA SER A 101 -7.22 -12.27 -2.88
C SER A 101 -6.73 -13.22 -3.98
N ALA A 102 -6.91 -12.84 -5.25
CA ALA A 102 -6.39 -13.61 -6.39
C ALA A 102 -4.85 -13.70 -6.36
N GLY A 103 -4.17 -12.60 -6.01
CA GLY A 103 -2.71 -12.57 -5.87
C GLY A 103 -2.19 -13.54 -4.80
N VAL A 104 -2.87 -13.62 -3.64
CA VAL A 104 -2.52 -14.60 -2.60
C VAL A 104 -2.83 -16.03 -3.06
N GLY A 105 -3.95 -16.26 -3.75
CA GLY A 105 -4.28 -17.55 -4.33
C GLY A 105 -3.20 -18.06 -5.28
N ALA A 106 -2.73 -17.22 -6.22
CA ALA A 106 -1.65 -17.55 -7.14
C ALA A 106 -0.32 -17.79 -6.42
N LEU A 107 -0.02 -17.03 -5.35
CA LEU A 107 1.18 -17.24 -4.54
C LEU A 107 1.15 -18.58 -3.81
N LEU A 108 0.00 -18.98 -3.26
CA LEU A 108 -0.15 -20.28 -2.58
C LEU A 108 -0.08 -21.45 -3.56
N GLU A 109 -0.59 -21.28 -4.78
CA GLU A 109 -0.39 -22.24 -5.86
C GLU A 109 1.10 -22.39 -6.20
N GLN A 110 1.83 -21.27 -6.32
CA GLN A 110 3.26 -21.30 -6.63
C GLN A 110 4.12 -21.93 -5.50
N LEU A 111 3.76 -21.71 -4.24
CA LEU A 111 4.54 -22.21 -3.09
C LEU A 111 4.20 -23.65 -2.71
N PHE A 112 2.93 -24.03 -2.77
CA PHE A 112 2.43 -25.30 -2.24
C PHE A 112 1.71 -26.18 -3.26
N GLY A 113 1.54 -25.72 -4.50
CA GLY A 113 0.76 -26.42 -5.53
C GLY A 113 -0.74 -26.46 -5.25
N LEU A 114 -1.25 -25.61 -4.33
CA LEU A 114 -2.65 -25.57 -3.96
C LEU A 114 -3.49 -24.93 -5.08
N ALA A 115 -4.71 -25.41 -5.29
CA ALA A 115 -5.60 -24.78 -6.27
C ALA A 115 -5.88 -23.30 -5.90
N PRO A 116 -5.75 -22.34 -6.84
CA PRO A 116 -5.76 -20.91 -6.52
C PRO A 116 -7.11 -20.42 -5.96
N PHE A 117 -8.23 -21.07 -6.31
CA PHE A 117 -9.54 -20.78 -5.72
C PHE A 117 -9.56 -21.06 -4.21
N ILE A 118 -8.95 -22.16 -3.75
CA ILE A 118 -8.89 -22.52 -2.33
C ILE A 118 -8.03 -21.50 -1.58
N GLY A 119 -6.84 -21.18 -2.11
CA GLY A 119 -5.94 -20.19 -1.51
C GLY A 119 -6.60 -18.81 -1.37
N SER A 120 -7.29 -18.36 -2.43
CA SER A 120 -8.02 -17.10 -2.44
C SER A 120 -9.18 -17.09 -1.43
N ALA A 121 -9.95 -18.19 -1.35
CA ALA A 121 -11.08 -18.31 -0.43
C ALA A 121 -10.64 -18.30 1.04
N VAL A 122 -9.56 -19.01 1.37
CA VAL A 122 -8.98 -19.01 2.73
C VAL A 122 -8.50 -17.62 3.11
N PHE A 123 -7.81 -16.92 2.21
CA PHE A 123 -7.36 -15.55 2.45
C PHE A 123 -8.53 -14.58 2.66
N ALA A 124 -9.55 -14.66 1.81
CA ALA A 124 -10.76 -13.82 1.94
C ALA A 124 -11.47 -14.07 3.28
N ALA A 125 -11.57 -15.34 3.72
CA ALA A 125 -12.15 -15.69 5.01
C ALA A 125 -11.33 -15.12 6.18
N LEU A 126 -9.99 -15.19 6.13
CA LEU A 126 -9.11 -14.60 7.14
C LEU A 126 -9.30 -13.08 7.22
N VAL A 127 -9.31 -12.39 6.08
CA VAL A 127 -9.55 -10.94 6.03
C VAL A 127 -10.93 -10.59 6.60
N ALA A 128 -11.96 -11.38 6.29
CA ALA A 128 -13.29 -11.18 6.87
C ALA A 128 -13.27 -11.32 8.40
N VAL A 129 -12.62 -12.35 8.96
CA VAL A 129 -12.48 -12.53 10.41
C VAL A 129 -11.74 -11.36 11.07
N VAL A 130 -10.63 -10.90 10.47
CA VAL A 130 -9.90 -9.72 10.98
C VAL A 130 -10.77 -8.46 10.90
N SER A 131 -11.58 -8.32 9.87
CA SER A 131 -12.49 -7.18 9.68
C SER A 131 -13.62 -7.18 10.71
N LEU A 132 -14.11 -8.36 11.12
CA LEU A 132 -15.13 -8.49 12.19
C LEU A 132 -14.60 -8.05 13.56
N ALA A 133 -13.29 -8.12 13.79
CA ALA A 133 -12.66 -7.56 15.00
C ALA A 133 -12.57 -6.01 14.97
N GLY A 134 -13.06 -5.38 13.90
CA GLY A 134 -13.16 -3.94 13.73
C GLY A 134 -11.80 -3.23 13.70
N PHE A 135 -11.81 -1.93 14.00
CA PHE A 135 -10.61 -1.09 13.93
C PHE A 135 -9.45 -1.60 14.79
N SER A 136 -9.73 -2.10 15.99
CA SER A 136 -8.68 -2.64 16.87
C SER A 136 -8.04 -3.91 16.30
N GLY A 137 -8.82 -4.75 15.61
CA GLY A 137 -8.31 -5.94 14.92
C GLY A 137 -7.38 -5.57 13.77
N MET A 138 -7.80 -4.62 12.94
CA MET A 138 -6.99 -4.11 11.82
C MET A 138 -5.66 -3.51 12.28
N VAL A 139 -5.68 -2.62 13.29
CA VAL A 139 -4.45 -2.03 13.84
C VAL A 139 -3.54 -3.11 14.44
N SER A 140 -4.10 -4.11 15.11
CA SER A 140 -3.31 -5.23 15.66
C SER A 140 -2.65 -6.05 14.55
N ALA A 141 -3.37 -6.32 13.45
CA ALA A 141 -2.82 -7.05 12.31
C ALA A 141 -1.64 -6.29 11.70
N PHE A 142 -1.81 -5.00 11.39
CA PHE A 142 -0.71 -4.18 10.86
C PHE A 142 0.46 -4.05 11.83
N SER A 143 0.19 -3.88 13.12
CA SER A 143 1.24 -3.76 14.13
C SER A 143 2.10 -5.03 14.25
N ALA A 144 1.55 -6.20 13.90
CA ALA A 144 2.30 -7.45 13.83
C ALA A 144 3.02 -7.62 12.48
N THR A 145 2.32 -7.39 11.36
CA THR A 145 2.82 -7.70 10.02
C THR A 145 3.86 -6.70 9.53
N VAL A 146 3.66 -5.40 9.75
CA VAL A 146 4.54 -4.34 9.22
C VAL A 146 5.98 -4.44 9.73
N PRO A 147 6.25 -4.63 11.05
CA PRO A 147 7.62 -4.79 11.52
C PRO A 147 8.31 -6.02 10.93
N VAL A 148 7.59 -7.15 10.82
CA VAL A 148 8.15 -8.38 10.24
C VAL A 148 8.55 -8.16 8.79
N LEU A 149 7.66 -7.58 7.97
CA LEU A 149 7.96 -7.29 6.57
C LEU A 149 9.11 -6.30 6.43
N SER A 150 9.17 -5.28 7.29
CA SER A 150 10.24 -4.27 7.27
C SER A 150 11.60 -4.90 7.59
N VAL A 151 11.67 -5.75 8.62
CA VAL A 151 12.90 -6.45 9.01
C VAL A 151 13.36 -7.39 7.90
N VAL A 152 12.45 -8.21 7.36
CA VAL A 152 12.77 -9.14 6.26
C VAL A 152 13.30 -8.39 5.04
N THR A 153 12.65 -7.29 4.66
CA THR A 153 13.07 -6.46 3.52
C THR A 153 14.44 -5.83 3.76
N LEU A 154 14.71 -5.31 4.96
CA LEU A 154 16.02 -4.77 5.33
C LEU A 154 17.11 -5.83 5.28
N VAL A 155 16.83 -7.04 5.78
CA VAL A 155 17.78 -8.16 5.75
C VAL A 155 18.13 -8.54 4.31
N PHE A 156 17.14 -8.69 3.43
CA PHE A 156 17.39 -8.94 2.00
C PHE A 156 18.17 -7.80 1.33
N GLY A 157 17.86 -6.55 1.66
CA GLY A 157 18.59 -5.38 1.15
C GLY A 157 20.05 -5.37 1.59
N ILE A 158 20.32 -5.60 2.88
CA ILE A 158 21.68 -5.67 3.42
C ILE A 158 22.46 -6.84 2.81
N MET A 159 21.86 -8.03 2.73
CA MET A 159 22.50 -9.18 2.09
C MET A 159 22.84 -8.90 0.63
N SER A 160 21.94 -8.24 -0.11
CA SER A 160 22.18 -7.84 -1.49
C SER A 160 23.37 -6.88 -1.63
N ILE A 161 23.46 -5.88 -0.75
CA ILE A 161 24.59 -4.92 -0.71
C ILE A 161 25.89 -5.62 -0.33
N CYS A 162 25.88 -6.53 0.64
CA CYS A 162 27.08 -7.29 1.03
C CYS A 162 27.58 -8.21 -0.10
N ALA A 163 26.67 -8.80 -0.88
CA ALA A 163 27.02 -9.71 -1.97
C ALA A 163 27.48 -8.99 -3.25
N ASN A 164 26.83 -7.87 -3.61
CA ASN A 164 27.05 -7.18 -4.89
C ASN A 164 27.80 -5.84 -4.74
N GLY A 165 28.09 -5.41 -3.51
CA GLY A 165 28.54 -4.05 -3.21
C GLY A 165 27.42 -3.02 -3.34
N LEU A 166 27.74 -1.76 -3.05
CA LEU A 166 26.80 -0.65 -3.24
C LEU A 166 26.71 -0.28 -4.73
N VAL A 167 25.78 -0.89 -5.44
CA VAL A 167 25.49 -0.55 -6.85
C VAL A 167 24.39 0.51 -6.89
N LEU A 168 24.74 1.73 -7.27
CA LEU A 168 23.75 2.76 -7.54
C LEU A 168 22.99 2.43 -8.83
N PRO A 169 21.66 2.65 -8.87
CA PRO A 169 20.90 2.43 -10.09
C PRO A 169 21.50 3.25 -11.23
N GLN A 170 21.89 2.58 -12.31
CA GLN A 170 22.28 3.25 -13.55
C GLN A 170 21.04 3.43 -14.41
N SER A 171 20.91 4.59 -15.06
CA SER A 171 19.77 4.85 -15.95
C SER A 171 19.83 3.86 -17.12
N GLY A 172 18.90 2.90 -17.16
CA GLY A 172 18.63 2.16 -18.39
C GLY A 172 18.13 3.17 -19.42
N GLY A 173 18.83 3.30 -20.54
CA GLY A 173 18.70 4.44 -21.45
C GLY A 173 17.26 4.91 -21.68
N GLY A 174 16.97 6.15 -21.24
CA GLY A 174 15.95 7.09 -21.75
C GLY A 174 14.46 6.71 -21.76
N SER A 175 14.08 5.44 -21.84
CA SER A 175 12.70 5.01 -22.05
C SER A 175 12.23 4.18 -20.86
N ASN A 176 11.22 4.70 -20.16
CA ASN A 176 10.44 3.91 -19.23
C ASN A 176 9.78 2.76 -20.01
N PRO A 177 10.03 1.47 -19.69
CA PRO A 177 9.45 0.35 -20.43
C PRO A 177 7.91 0.31 -20.38
N LEU A 178 7.27 1.06 -19.46
CA LEU A 178 5.82 1.21 -19.35
C LEU A 178 5.27 2.51 -19.95
N MET A 179 6.14 3.46 -20.28
CA MET A 179 5.80 4.68 -21.01
C MET A 179 6.74 4.79 -22.19
N SER A 180 6.50 3.99 -23.23
CA SER A 180 6.75 4.47 -24.58
C SER A 180 5.94 5.76 -24.70
N SER A 181 6.62 6.89 -24.52
CA SER A 181 6.15 8.26 -24.70
C SER A 181 4.73 8.36 -25.26
N TRP A 182 3.82 8.99 -24.52
CA TRP A 182 2.45 9.30 -24.97
C TRP A 182 2.36 10.14 -26.27
N LEU A 183 3.51 10.53 -26.83
CA LEU A 183 3.70 11.31 -28.06
C LEU A 183 4.95 10.81 -28.82
N VAL A 184 4.98 9.55 -29.22
CA VAL A 184 5.77 9.11 -30.40
C VAL A 184 4.80 8.67 -31.48
#